data_AF-A0A928IXK5-F1
#
_entry.id   AF-A0A928IXK5-F1
#
_cell.length_a   1.000
_cell.length_b   1.000
_cell.length_c   1.000
_cell.angle_alpha   90.00
_cell.angle_beta   90.00
_cell.angle_gamma   90.00
#
_symmetry.space_group_name_H-M   'P 1'
#
loop_
_entity.id
_entity.type
_entity.pdbx_description
1 polymer ?
#
loop_
_entity_poly.entity_id
_entity_poly.type
_entity_poly.pdbx_seq_one_letter_code
_entity_poly.pdbx_strand_id
1 'polypeptide(L)'
;MAENKWNKKIFAMLLAEAKGVRSWRQFAADCDISYVQMRKLALATQENPPRPKLIRKVASQAFGEIDLEDLMFAAGINVGDNMTLRDESESASVPTPYDKYRSLPPKERKIADKFIDFLLAESKKGSE
;
A
#
# COMPACT_ATOMS: atom_id res chain seq x y z
N MET A 1 18.74 -4.43 -13.16
CA MET A 1 17.66 -3.67 -12.52
C MET A 1 16.37 -4.30 -12.98
N ALA A 2 15.64 -5.00 -12.11
CA ALA A 2 14.37 -5.62 -12.49
C ALA A 2 13.37 -4.49 -12.73
N GLU A 3 12.89 -4.37 -13.98
CA GLU A 3 11.77 -3.49 -14.33
C GLU A 3 10.59 -3.84 -13.42
N ASN A 4 10.19 -2.92 -12.54
CA ASN A 4 8.97 -3.04 -11.74
C ASN A 4 7.76 -2.91 -12.67
N LYS A 5 7.47 -4.00 -13.36
CA LYS A 5 6.45 -4.07 -14.40
C LYS A 5 5.07 -4.22 -13.76
N TRP A 6 4.14 -3.39 -14.22
CA TRP A 6 2.71 -3.47 -13.88
C TRP A 6 2.19 -4.91 -13.97
N ASN A 7 1.92 -5.53 -12.82
CA ASN A 7 1.45 -6.90 -12.76
C ASN A 7 -0.08 -6.94 -12.58
N LYS A 8 -0.78 -6.85 -13.72
CA LYS A 8 -2.26 -6.87 -13.80
C LYS A 8 -2.89 -8.02 -13.03
N LYS A 9 -2.29 -9.21 -13.07
CA LYS A 9 -2.82 -10.43 -12.43
C LYS A 9 -2.69 -10.38 -10.92
N ILE A 10 -1.51 -10.02 -10.40
CA ILE A 10 -1.29 -9.87 -8.96
C ILE A 10 -2.20 -8.77 -8.42
N PHE A 11 -2.27 -7.62 -9.11
CA PHE A 11 -3.15 -6.54 -8.67
C PHE A 11 -4.62 -6.97 -8.62
N ALA A 12 -5.11 -7.72 -9.61
CA ALA A 12 -6.47 -8.24 -9.61
C ALA A 12 -6.75 -9.22 -8.45
N MET A 13 -5.77 -10.05 -8.08
CA MET A 13 -5.87 -10.95 -6.93
C MET A 13 -5.94 -10.17 -5.62
N LEU A 14 -5.02 -9.23 -5.38
CA LEU A 14 -5.02 -8.36 -4.20
C LEU A 14 -6.34 -7.57 -4.11
N LEU A 15 -6.87 -7.13 -5.25
CA LEU A 15 -8.14 -6.41 -5.30
C LEU A 15 -9.34 -7.29 -4.91
N ALA A 16 -9.31 -8.58 -5.26
CA ALA A 16 -10.35 -9.54 -4.90
C ALA A 16 -10.35 -9.83 -3.39
N GLU A 17 -9.16 -9.86 -2.78
CA GLU A 17 -8.98 -9.98 -1.34
C GLU A 17 -9.41 -8.71 -0.61
N ALA A 18 -8.94 -7.54 -1.06
CA ALA A 18 -9.30 -6.23 -0.53
C ALA A 18 -10.82 -5.96 -0.57
N LYS A 19 -11.53 -6.49 -1.58
CA LYS A 19 -12.99 -6.43 -1.65
C LYS A 19 -13.66 -7.15 -0.48
N GLY A 20 -13.06 -8.24 0.00
CA GLY A 20 -13.68 -9.16 0.96
C GLY A 20 -15.00 -9.72 0.45
N VAL A 21 -16.02 -9.76 1.30
CA VAL A 21 -17.35 -10.32 0.99
C VAL A 21 -18.23 -9.41 0.11
N ARG A 22 -17.83 -8.15 -0.11
CA ARG A 22 -18.64 -7.17 -0.86
C ARG A 22 -18.81 -7.55 -2.32
N SER A 23 -19.86 -7.05 -2.96
CA SER A 23 -19.97 -7.10 -4.42
C SER A 23 -18.97 -6.12 -5.06
N TRP A 24 -18.55 -6.38 -6.31
CA TRP A 24 -17.69 -5.44 -7.05
C TRP A 24 -18.31 -4.05 -7.21
N ARG A 25 -19.65 -3.98 -7.29
CA ARG A 25 -20.37 -2.72 -7.44
C ARG A 25 -20.36 -1.92 -6.15
N GLN A 26 -20.56 -2.61 -5.02
CA GLN A 26 -20.48 -2.00 -3.70
C GLN A 26 -19.06 -1.52 -3.39
N PHE A 27 -18.06 -2.37 -3.61
CA PHE A 27 -16.67 -2.00 -3.36
C PHE A 27 -16.20 -0.83 -4.25
N ALA A 28 -16.67 -0.75 -5.50
CA ALA A 28 -16.42 0.41 -6.35
C ALA A 28 -17.01 1.70 -5.78
N ALA A 29 -18.23 1.63 -5.24
CA ALA A 29 -18.89 2.76 -4.59
C ALA A 29 -18.16 3.19 -3.31
N ASP A 30 -17.79 2.24 -2.45
CA ASP A 30 -17.03 2.50 -1.22
C ASP A 30 -15.71 3.21 -1.54
N CYS A 31 -14.99 2.74 -2.58
CA CYS A 31 -13.73 3.34 -3.01
C CYS A 31 -13.89 4.68 -3.75
N ASP A 32 -15.11 5.14 -4.05
CA ASP A 32 -15.35 6.30 -4.93
C ASP A 32 -14.63 6.17 -6.30
N ILE A 33 -14.84 5.02 -6.96
CA ILE A 33 -14.32 4.68 -8.29
C ILE A 33 -15.47 4.18 -9.17
N SER A 34 -15.44 4.51 -10.46
CA SER A 34 -16.45 3.99 -11.39
C SER A 34 -16.47 2.46 -11.42
N TYR A 35 -17.67 1.86 -11.44
CA TYR A 35 -17.82 0.41 -11.52
C TYR A 35 -17.09 -0.20 -12.74
N VAL A 36 -17.11 0.48 -13.88
CA VAL A 36 -16.41 0.05 -15.10
C VAL A 36 -14.90 -0.04 -14.86
N GLN A 37 -14.32 0.96 -14.21
CA GLN A 37 -12.89 0.96 -13.90
C GLN A 37 -12.52 -0.11 -12.88
N MET A 38 -13.34 -0.29 -11.83
CA MET A 38 -13.16 -1.39 -10.87
C MET A 38 -13.18 -2.76 -11.57
N ARG A 39 -14.10 -2.97 -12.52
CA ARG A 39 -14.17 -4.22 -13.29
C ARG A 39 -12.97 -4.43 -14.20
N LYS A 40 -12.45 -3.38 -14.84
CA LYS A 40 -11.21 -3.48 -15.64
C LYS A 40 -10.02 -3.92 -14.79
N LEU A 41 -9.89 -3.39 -13.58
CA LEU A 41 -8.85 -3.78 -12.63
C LEU A 41 -9.05 -5.23 -12.15
N ALA A 42 -10.27 -5.58 -11.74
CA ALA A 42 -10.61 -6.93 -11.25
C ALA A 42 -10.44 -8.03 -12.32
N LEU A 43 -10.65 -7.70 -13.59
CA LEU A 43 -10.50 -8.64 -14.72
C LEU A 43 -9.09 -8.62 -15.32
N ALA A 44 -8.15 -7.85 -14.75
CA ALA A 44 -6.80 -7.69 -15.27
C ALA A 44 -6.75 -7.22 -16.75
N THR A 45 -7.77 -6.48 -17.22
CA THR A 45 -7.86 -5.96 -18.60
C THR A 45 -7.40 -4.51 -18.74
N GLN A 46 -7.03 -3.87 -17.63
CA GLN A 46 -6.48 -2.52 -17.63
C GLN A 46 -5.05 -2.51 -18.21
N GLU A 47 -4.84 -1.79 -19.32
CA GLU A 47 -3.54 -1.72 -19.98
C GLU A 47 -2.45 -1.03 -19.15
N ASN A 48 -2.74 0.17 -18.66
CA ASN A 48 -1.80 0.98 -17.89
C ASN A 48 -2.00 0.80 -16.38
N PRO A 49 -0.93 0.87 -15.57
CA PRO A 49 -1.07 0.78 -14.12
C PRO A 49 -2.01 1.87 -13.58
N PRO A 50 -2.83 1.57 -12.56
CA PRO A 50 -3.63 2.57 -11.89
C PRO A 50 -2.74 3.63 -11.24
N ARG A 51 -3.18 4.90 -11.28
CA ARG A 51 -2.43 5.99 -10.64
C ARG A 51 -2.41 5.81 -9.12
N PRO A 52 -1.34 6.26 -8.41
CA PRO A 52 -1.25 6.19 -6.96
C PRO A 52 -2.48 6.74 -6.23
N LYS A 53 -3.09 7.82 -6.75
CA LYS A 53 -4.32 8.40 -6.20
C LYS A 53 -5.48 7.39 -6.16
N LEU A 54 -5.62 6.59 -7.21
CA LEU A 54 -6.66 5.55 -7.27
C LEU A 54 -6.33 4.38 -6.35
N ILE A 55 -5.06 3.97 -6.31
CA ILE A 55 -4.60 2.88 -5.43
C ILE A 55 -4.88 3.23 -3.96
N ARG A 56 -4.59 4.47 -3.55
CA ARG A 56 -4.88 4.96 -2.18
C ARG A 56 -6.36 4.89 -1.83
N LYS A 57 -7.26 5.21 -2.78
CA LYS A 57 -8.70 5.07 -2.58
C LYS A 57 -9.09 3.62 -2.30
N VAL A 58 -8.59 2.69 -3.11
CA VAL A 58 -8.81 1.24 -2.93
C VAL A 58 -8.29 0.77 -1.57
N ALA A 59 -7.03 1.11 -1.24
CA ALA A 59 -6.40 0.71 0.00
C ALA A 59 -7.14 1.23 1.24
N SER A 60 -7.67 2.46 1.19
CA SER A 60 -8.42 3.05 2.32
C SER A 60 -9.72 2.32 2.68
N GLN A 61 -10.24 1.51 1.75
CA GLN A 61 -11.46 0.72 1.92
C GLN A 61 -11.17 -0.78 1.83
N ALA A 62 -9.90 -1.19 1.82
CA ALA A 62 -9.51 -2.59 1.74
C ALA A 62 -9.95 -3.33 3.01
N PHE A 63 -10.32 -4.59 2.84
CA PHE A 63 -10.64 -5.52 3.91
C PHE A 63 -9.49 -6.53 4.05
N GLY A 64 -9.22 -6.97 5.28
CA GLY A 64 -8.16 -7.94 5.58
C GLY A 64 -6.79 -7.28 5.76
N GLU A 65 -5.75 -7.96 5.29
CA GLU A 65 -4.34 -7.57 5.46
C GLU A 65 -3.74 -6.91 4.20
N ILE A 66 -4.58 -6.48 3.24
CA ILE A 66 -4.11 -5.82 2.02
C ILE A 66 -3.81 -4.36 2.30
N ASP A 67 -2.53 -4.01 2.24
CA ASP A 67 -2.06 -2.66 2.47
C ASP A 67 -1.84 -1.88 1.16
N LEU A 68 -1.64 -0.56 1.31
CA LEU A 68 -1.30 0.32 0.20
C LEU A 68 -0.04 -0.15 -0.53
N GLU A 69 0.94 -0.65 0.23
CA GLU A 69 2.24 -1.06 -0.29
C GLU A 69 2.12 -2.27 -1.23
N ASP A 70 1.27 -3.24 -0.90
CA ASP A 70 1.01 -4.41 -1.75
C ASP A 70 0.42 -4.01 -3.10
N LEU A 71 -0.57 -3.11 -3.07
CA LEU A 71 -1.22 -2.63 -4.28
C LEU A 71 -0.29 -1.74 -5.11
N MET A 72 0.56 -0.92 -4.47
CA MET A 72 1.55 -0.08 -5.15
C MET A 72 2.68 -0.92 -5.76
N PHE A 73 3.14 -1.95 -5.05
CA PHE A 73 4.11 -2.91 -5.55
C PHE A 73 3.58 -3.64 -6.77
N ALA A 74 2.34 -4.16 -6.70
CA ALA A 74 1.68 -4.80 -7.85
C ALA A 74 1.47 -3.82 -9.02
N ALA A 75 1.30 -2.52 -8.72
CA ALA A 75 1.24 -1.43 -9.70
C ALA A 75 2.59 -1.11 -10.37
N GLY A 76 3.69 -1.70 -9.91
CA GLY A 76 5.05 -1.38 -10.36
C GLY A 76 5.57 -0.05 -9.81
N ILE A 77 5.02 0.44 -8.70
CA ILE A 77 5.34 1.73 -8.11
C ILE A 77 6.11 1.49 -6.80
N ASN A 78 7.38 1.87 -6.75
CA ASN A 78 8.08 1.94 -5.47
C ASN A 78 7.62 3.17 -4.71
N VAL A 79 7.39 3.02 -3.40
CA VAL A 79 6.98 4.13 -2.52
C VAL A 79 8.01 5.28 -2.53
N GLY A 80 9.29 4.98 -2.80
CA GLY A 80 10.35 5.98 -2.99
C GLY A 80 10.28 6.81 -4.29
N ASP A 81 9.69 6.28 -5.37
CA ASP A 81 9.66 6.95 -6.67
C ASP A 81 8.53 8.00 -6.79
N ASN A 82 7.52 7.92 -5.91
CA ASN A 82 6.37 8.83 -5.89
C ASN A 82 6.66 10.23 -5.32
N MET A 83 7.90 10.47 -4.88
CA MET A 83 8.33 11.77 -4.36
C MET A 83 8.48 12.82 -5.48
N THR A 84 8.53 12.41 -6.76
CA THR A 84 8.90 13.31 -7.87
C THR A 84 7.74 13.89 -8.69
N LEU A 85 6.48 13.54 -8.41
CA LEU A 85 5.33 13.95 -9.25
C LEU A 85 4.16 14.62 -8.49
N ARG A 86 4.42 15.26 -7.35
CA ARG A 86 3.42 16.11 -6.67
C ARG A 86 3.99 17.47 -6.31
N ASP A 87 3.61 18.44 -7.14
CA ASP A 87 3.11 19.78 -6.79
C ASP A 87 3.49 20.28 -5.39
N GLU A 88 4.29 21.36 -5.36
CA GLU A 88 4.82 22.06 -4.19
C GLU A 88 3.75 22.80 -3.35
N SER A 89 2.46 22.54 -3.58
CA SER A 89 1.38 23.20 -2.86
C SER A 89 0.50 22.17 -2.16
N GLU A 90 0.49 22.25 -0.83
CA GLU A 90 -0.36 21.47 0.10
C GLU A 90 0.05 20.02 0.39
N SER A 91 0.93 19.84 1.38
CA SER A 91 0.63 18.84 2.41
C SER A 91 1.26 19.24 3.74
N ALA A 92 0.40 19.53 4.72
CA ALA A 92 0.76 19.38 6.12
C ALA A 92 1.34 17.95 6.28
N SER A 93 2.60 17.90 6.69
CA SER A 93 3.41 16.69 6.81
C SER A 93 2.69 15.65 7.66
N VAL A 94 2.13 14.60 7.03
CA VAL A 94 1.70 13.42 7.76
C VAL A 94 2.96 12.82 8.38
N PRO A 95 3.08 12.74 9.73
CA PRO A 95 4.29 12.26 10.36
C PRO A 95 4.52 10.80 9.95
N THR A 96 5.65 10.55 9.32
CA THR A 96 6.08 9.18 9.03
C THR A 96 6.27 8.42 10.34
N PRO A 97 6.20 7.07 10.34
CA PRO A 97 6.55 6.27 11.52
C PRO A 97 7.93 6.64 12.08
N TYR A 98 8.88 7.01 11.21
CA TYR A 98 10.20 7.49 11.58
C TYR A 98 10.15 8.83 12.33
N ASP A 99 9.31 9.78 11.89
CA ASP A 99 9.13 11.07 12.59
C ASP A 99 8.57 10.88 13.99
N LYS A 100 7.59 9.97 14.14
CA LYS A 100 7.02 9.62 15.44
C LYS A 100 8.08 9.01 16.36
N TYR A 101 8.87 8.06 15.87
CA TYR A 101 9.97 7.45 16.62
C TYR A 101 11.02 8.48 17.06
N ARG A 102 11.36 9.45 16.20
CA ARG A 102 12.31 10.52 16.52
C ARG A 102 11.76 11.53 17.53
N SER A 103 10.44 11.69 17.58
CA SER A 103 9.78 12.56 18.56
C SER A 103 9.71 11.96 19.97
N LEU A 104 9.98 10.65 20.14
CA LEU A 104 9.92 9.99 21.45
C LEU A 104 11.09 10.41 22.37
N PRO A 105 10.87 10.44 23.70
CA PRO A 105 11.91 10.60 24.70
C PRO A 105 13.00 9.51 24.63
N PRO A 106 14.23 9.79 25.10
CA PRO A 106 15.34 8.83 25.03
C PRO A 106 15.08 7.49 25.72
N LYS A 107 14.28 7.48 26.80
CA LYS A 107 13.93 6.25 27.53
C LYS A 107 13.01 5.35 26.70
N GLU A 108 12.00 5.94 26.06
CA GLU A 108 11.02 5.24 25.23
C GLU A 108 11.65 4.75 23.92
N ARG A 109 12.54 5.56 23.35
CA ARG A 109 13.30 5.16 22.16
C ARG A 109 14.14 3.90 22.39
N LYS A 110 14.83 3.82 23.53
CA LYS A 110 15.59 2.60 23.90
C LYS A 110 14.72 1.36 24.04
N ILE A 111 13.46 1.51 24.43
CA ILE A 111 12.51 0.40 24.51
C ILE A 111 12.12 -0.05 23.11
N ALA A 112 11.83 0.90 22.22
CA ALA A 112 11.55 0.62 20.81
C ALA A 112 12.75 -0.09 20.13
N ASP A 113 13.98 0.37 20.39
CA ASP A 113 15.20 -0.25 19.84
C ASP A 113 15.32 -1.72 20.26
N LYS A 114 15.14 -2.01 21.55
CA LYS A 114 15.17 -3.39 22.06
C LYS A 114 14.10 -4.27 21.42
N PHE A 115 12.93 -3.71 21.13
CA PHE A 115 11.85 -4.45 20.49
C PHE A 115 12.15 -4.74 19.01
N ILE A 116 12.72 -3.76 18.29
CA ILE A 116 13.19 -3.94 16.91
C ILE A 116 14.28 -5.01 16.85
N ASP A 117 15.26 -4.95 17.74
CA ASP A 117 16.33 -5.95 17.85
C ASP A 117 15.77 -7.35 18.11
N PHE A 118 14.76 -7.46 18.99
CA PHE A 118 14.07 -8.72 19.27
C PHE A 118 13.38 -9.28 18.02
N LEU A 119 12.60 -8.46 17.30
CA LEU A 119 11.91 -8.91 16.08
C LEU A 119 12.89 -9.36 14.99
N LEU A 120 14.02 -8.65 14.84
CA LEU A 120 15.07 -9.01 13.88
C LEU A 120 15.81 -10.30 14.26
N ALA A 121 15.94 -10.60 15.54
CA ALA A 121 16.50 -11.85 16.02
C ALA A 121 15.52 -13.02 15.79
N GLU A 122 14.23 -12.80 16.03
CA GLU A 122 13.20 -13.82 15.86
C GLU A 122 12.98 -14.18 14.38
N SER A 123 12.98 -13.19 13.48
CA SER A 123 12.86 -13.44 12.04
C SER A 123 14.01 -14.28 11.48
N LYS A 124 15.21 -14.17 12.08
CA LYS A 124 16.39 -14.97 11.69
C LYS A 124 16.30 -16.41 12.18
N LYS A 125 15.67 -16.67 13.33
CA LYS A 125 15.50 -18.02 13.88
C LYS A 125 14.44 -18.84 13.14
N GLY A 126 13.44 -18.21 12.53
CA GLY A 126 12.40 -18.90 11.75
C GLY A 126 12.82 -19.30 10.33
N SER A 127 14.07 -19.04 9.92
CA SER A 127 14.59 -19.28 8.57
C SER A 127 15.65 -20.40 8.49
N GLU A 128 15.85 -21.15 9.58
CA GLU A 128 16.64 -22.41 9.65
C GLU A 128 15.70 -23.60 9.86
#